data_AF-A0A2R6PD02-F1
#
_entry.id   AF-A0A2R6PD02-F1
#
_cell.length_a   1.000
_cell.length_b   1.000
_cell.length_c   1.000
_cell.angle_alpha   90.00
_cell.angle_beta   90.00
_cell.angle_gamma   90.00
#
_symmetry.space_group_name_H-M   'P 1'
#
loop_
_entity.id
_entity.type
_entity.pdbx_description
1 polymer ?
#
loop_
_entity_poly.entity_id
_entity_poly.type
_entity_poly.pdbx_seq_one_letter_code
_entity_poly.pdbx_strand_id
1 'polypeptide(L)'
;MDLVLHLADEYVLDKVWAHLVPLSAFAASSANSSLLSASASAFNTSAHPILISDPSSSTWTNLVSYLPHPPLSPETFVSSAITSLPATSAWPRDYLLRQVISLSAITLIGIHVLYILFAYLSYRYIFNHEMMKHPKFLKNQVKLEIQTSLRAFPGMTVLTLPWFVAEARGHSKSYESVDEYGWAYLVFSIIL
;
A
#
# COMPACT_ATOMS: atom_id res chain seq x y z
N MET A 1 9.51 -8.32 4.65
CA MET A 1 8.36 -7.58 4.10
C MET A 1 8.71 -6.80 2.84
N ASP A 2 9.87 -6.15 2.78
CA ASP A 2 10.30 -5.34 1.63
C ASP A 2 10.28 -6.10 0.30
N LEU A 3 10.89 -7.29 0.23
CA LEU A 3 10.90 -8.12 -0.98
C LEU A 3 9.49 -8.45 -1.51
N VAL A 4 8.55 -8.75 -0.61
CA VAL A 4 7.16 -9.05 -0.99
C VAL A 4 6.47 -7.81 -1.53
N LEU A 5 6.74 -6.64 -0.93
CA LEU A 5 6.21 -5.37 -1.39
C LEU A 5 6.78 -4.99 -2.76
N HIS A 6 8.10 -5.12 -2.96
CA HIS A 6 8.75 -4.86 -4.24
C HIS A 6 8.18 -5.74 -5.35
N LEU A 7 8.02 -7.05 -5.09
CA LEU A 7 7.42 -7.98 -6.03
C LEU A 7 5.96 -7.62 -6.32
N ALA A 8 5.18 -7.29 -5.29
CA ALA A 8 3.80 -6.88 -5.46
C ALA A 8 3.68 -5.57 -6.26
N ASP A 9 4.55 -4.60 -6.03
CA ASP A 9 4.63 -3.35 -6.77
C ASP A 9 4.90 -3.59 -8.27
N GLU A 10 5.89 -4.41 -8.59
CA GLU A 10 6.29 -4.67 -9.96
C GLU A 10 5.23 -5.39 -10.79
N TYR A 11 4.52 -6.37 -10.22
CA TYR A 11 3.55 -7.17 -10.97
C TYR A 11 2.12 -6.62 -10.95
N VAL A 12 1.69 -6.03 -9.82
CA VAL A 12 0.27 -5.72 -9.55
C VAL A 12 0.07 -4.28 -9.12
N LEU A 13 0.70 -3.83 -8.03
CA LEU A 13 0.32 -2.57 -7.39
C LEU A 13 0.65 -1.35 -8.23
N ASP A 14 1.75 -1.34 -9.02
CA ASP A 14 2.03 -0.22 -9.91
C ASP A 14 0.88 0.02 -10.90
N LYS A 15 0.29 -1.05 -11.45
CA LYS A 15 -0.86 -0.96 -12.38
C LYS A 15 -2.14 -0.50 -11.67
N VAL A 16 -2.32 -0.92 -10.42
CA VAL A 16 -3.48 -0.50 -9.62
C VAL A 16 -3.36 0.98 -9.24
N TRP A 17 -2.20 1.40 -8.74
CA TRP A 17 -1.94 2.80 -8.38
C TRP A 17 -1.95 3.74 -9.58
N ALA A 18 -1.44 3.29 -10.73
CA ALA A 18 -1.56 3.97 -12.02
C ALA A 18 -3.01 4.32 -12.38
N HIS A 19 -3.94 3.41 -12.12
CA HIS A 19 -5.36 3.60 -12.42
C HIS A 19 -6.09 4.42 -11.36
N LEU A 20 -5.77 4.21 -10.09
CA LEU A 20 -6.40 4.90 -8.96
C LEU A 20 -5.96 6.36 -8.86
N VAL A 21 -4.66 6.62 -9.05
CA VAL A 21 -4.02 7.92 -8.86
C VAL A 21 -3.19 8.24 -10.12
N PRO A 22 -3.85 8.53 -11.25
CA PRO A 22 -3.13 8.81 -12.49
C PRO A 22 -2.40 10.15 -12.39
N LEU A 23 -1.18 10.22 -12.94
CA LEU A 23 -0.43 11.50 -13.04
C LEU A 23 -1.21 12.60 -13.75
N SER A 24 -2.05 12.25 -14.72
CA SER A 24 -2.85 13.21 -15.48
C SER A 24 -3.83 14.01 -14.61
N ALA A 25 -4.29 13.46 -13.48
CA ALA A 25 -5.14 14.18 -12.54
C ALA A 25 -4.45 15.38 -11.90
N PHE A 26 -3.12 15.34 -11.78
CA PHE A 26 -2.32 16.41 -11.17
C PHE A 26 -1.64 17.31 -12.22
N ALA A 27 -1.54 16.85 -13.47
CA ALA A 27 -1.04 17.65 -14.59
C ALA A 27 -1.89 18.91 -14.85
N ALA A 28 -3.22 18.81 -14.69
CA ALA A 28 -4.10 19.97 -14.80
C ALA A 28 -3.87 20.99 -13.67
N SER A 29 -3.60 20.52 -12.45
CA SER A 29 -3.31 21.37 -11.29
C SER A 29 -1.97 22.10 -11.41
N SER A 30 -0.93 21.45 -11.96
CA SER A 30 0.38 22.06 -12.20
C SER A 30 0.40 23.01 -13.41
N ALA A 31 -0.37 22.72 -14.45
CA ALA A 31 -0.62 23.65 -15.55
C ALA A 31 -1.33 24.92 -15.07
N ASN A 32 -2.33 24.77 -14.18
CA ASN A 32 -3.02 25.90 -13.59
C ASN A 32 -2.12 26.73 -12.67
N SER A 33 -1.20 26.13 -11.91
CA SER A 33 -0.28 26.89 -11.04
C SER A 33 0.81 27.65 -11.81
N SER A 34 1.27 27.11 -12.94
CA SER A 34 2.23 27.78 -13.85
C SER A 34 1.60 28.88 -14.70
N LEU A 35 0.36 28.69 -15.17
CA LEU A 35 -0.44 29.76 -15.79
C LEU A 35 -0.85 30.82 -14.78
N LEU A 36 -1.16 30.44 -13.54
CA LEU A 36 -1.48 31.36 -12.45
C LEU A 36 -0.25 32.17 -12.03
N SER A 37 0.94 31.58 -11.93
CA SER A 37 2.19 32.33 -11.64
C SER A 37 2.59 33.25 -12.79
N ALA A 38 2.40 32.82 -14.05
CA ALA A 38 2.58 33.68 -15.22
C ALA A 38 1.58 34.85 -15.23
N SER A 39 0.30 34.62 -14.89
CA SER A 39 -0.73 35.66 -14.81
C SER A 39 -0.57 36.59 -13.60
N ALA A 40 -0.12 36.08 -12.45
CA ALA A 40 0.17 36.85 -11.24
C ALA A 40 1.44 37.71 -11.40
N SER A 41 2.39 37.28 -12.23
CA SER A 41 3.52 38.13 -12.63
C SER A 41 3.11 39.30 -13.54
N ALA A 42 1.96 39.20 -14.20
CA ALA A 42 1.37 40.26 -15.03
C ALA A 42 0.37 41.15 -14.26
N PHE A 43 -0.22 40.66 -13.16
CA PHE A 43 -1.16 41.41 -12.31
C PHE A 43 -0.78 41.30 -10.84
N ASN A 44 -0.23 42.39 -10.30
CA ASN A 44 0.24 42.53 -8.93
C ASN A 44 -0.94 42.69 -7.94
N THR A 45 -1.83 41.70 -7.85
CA THR A 45 -2.97 41.74 -6.93
C THR A 45 -3.28 40.33 -6.45
N SER A 46 -3.43 40.18 -5.13
CA SER A 46 -3.79 38.95 -4.42
C SER A 46 -5.17 38.45 -4.85
N ALA A 47 -5.24 37.73 -5.97
CA ALA A 47 -6.43 37.06 -6.43
C ALA A 47 -6.50 35.65 -5.84
N HIS A 48 -7.60 35.35 -5.15
CA HIS A 48 -7.93 34.02 -4.67
C HIS A 48 -8.02 33.02 -5.84
N PRO A 49 -7.59 31.76 -5.66
CA PRO A 49 -7.47 30.80 -6.74
C PRO A 49 -8.86 30.47 -7.33
N ILE A 50 -9.08 30.84 -8.59
CA ILE A 50 -10.22 30.36 -9.38
C ILE A 50 -9.78 29.08 -10.09
N LEU A 51 -10.39 27.96 -9.70
CA LEU A 51 -10.19 26.66 -10.32
C LEU A 51 -10.99 26.59 -11.63
N ILE A 52 -10.30 26.53 -12.77
CA ILE A 52 -10.92 26.16 -14.04
C ILE A 52 -10.95 24.63 -14.08
N SER A 53 -12.13 24.06 -13.86
CA SER A 53 -12.42 22.65 -14.06
C SER A 53 -12.48 22.36 -15.57
N ASP A 54 -11.59 21.50 -16.07
CA ASP A 54 -11.70 20.98 -17.44
C ASP A 54 -13.01 20.16 -17.57
N PRO A 55 -13.95 20.54 -18.47
CA PRO A 55 -15.29 19.94 -18.55
C PRO A 55 -15.28 18.47 -19.02
N SER A 56 -14.13 17.96 -19.47
CA SER A 56 -13.89 16.54 -19.84
C SER A 56 -13.40 15.67 -18.68
N SER A 57 -13.12 16.24 -17.51
CA SER A 57 -12.53 15.50 -16.39
C SER A 57 -13.58 14.66 -15.64
N SER A 58 -13.29 13.38 -15.45
CA SER A 58 -14.16 12.50 -14.65
C SER A 58 -14.30 13.02 -13.22
N THR A 59 -15.44 12.76 -12.56
CA THR A 59 -15.64 13.10 -11.14
C THR A 59 -14.54 12.53 -10.24
N TRP A 60 -14.01 11.35 -10.62
CA TRP A 60 -12.86 10.72 -9.97
C TRP A 60 -11.58 11.53 -10.12
N THR A 61 -11.27 12.03 -11.32
CA THR A 61 -10.09 12.86 -11.57
C THR A 61 -10.10 14.13 -10.73
N ASN A 62 -11.28 14.77 -10.59
CA ASN A 62 -11.44 15.92 -9.71
C ASN A 62 -11.19 15.56 -8.24
N LEU A 63 -11.73 14.44 -7.74
CA LEU A 63 -11.48 13.99 -6.36
C LEU A 63 -10.01 13.66 -6.11
N VAL A 64 -9.37 12.95 -7.04
CA VAL A 64 -7.96 12.55 -6.96
C VAL A 64 -7.04 13.77 -6.92
N SER A 65 -7.38 14.85 -7.64
CA SER A 65 -6.57 16.08 -7.67
C SER A 65 -6.38 16.74 -6.29
N TYR A 66 -7.28 16.47 -5.33
CA TYR A 66 -7.19 16.98 -3.96
C TYR A 66 -6.37 16.10 -3.01
N LEU A 67 -5.95 14.91 -3.45
CA LEU A 67 -5.17 14.00 -2.60
C LEU A 67 -3.79 14.61 -2.30
N PRO A 68 -3.26 14.41 -1.08
CA PRO A 68 -1.90 14.82 -0.76
C PRO A 68 -0.93 14.05 -1.66
N HIS A 69 0.01 14.76 -2.26
CA HIS A 69 1.02 14.18 -3.12
C HIS A 69 2.39 14.81 -2.84
N PRO A 70 3.50 14.08 -3.06
CA PRO A 70 4.84 14.68 -3.03
C PRO A 70 5.02 15.68 -4.19
N PRO A 71 5.99 16.60 -4.11
CA PRO A 71 6.27 17.54 -5.20
C PRO A 71 6.60 16.76 -6.48
N LEU A 72 5.78 16.95 -7.52
CA LEU A 72 5.94 16.30 -8.82
C LEU A 72 6.91 17.14 -9.65
N SER A 73 8.07 16.58 -10.01
CA SER A 73 9.05 17.27 -10.86
C SER A 73 8.61 17.20 -12.34
N PRO A 74 8.90 18.24 -13.14
CA PRO A 74 8.55 18.27 -14.57
C PRO A 74 9.11 17.07 -15.35
N GLU A 75 10.26 16.53 -14.92
CA GLU A 75 10.90 15.32 -15.47
C GLU A 75 9.99 14.08 -15.42
N THR A 76 9.13 13.96 -14.40
CA THR A 76 8.22 12.80 -14.27
C THR A 76 7.10 12.83 -15.31
N PHE A 77 6.64 14.01 -15.70
CA PHE A 77 5.65 14.20 -16.76
C PHE A 77 6.26 13.97 -18.14
N VAL A 78 7.51 14.38 -18.36
CA VAL A 78 8.23 14.13 -19.61
C VAL A 78 8.54 12.63 -19.77
N SER A 79 9.01 11.97 -18.72
CA SER A 79 9.32 10.53 -18.74
C SER A 79 8.08 9.67 -19.00
N SER A 80 6.92 10.05 -18.46
CA SER A 80 5.64 9.37 -18.70
C SER A 80 5.06 9.66 -20.10
N ALA A 81 5.38 10.79 -20.72
CA ALA A 81 5.01 11.08 -22.10
C ALA A 81 5.87 10.33 -23.14
N ILE A 82 7.17 10.14 -22.86
CA ILE A 82 8.12 9.46 -23.75
C ILE A 82 7.95 7.93 -23.69
N THR A 83 7.70 7.42 -22.49
CA THR A 83 7.58 5.98 -22.27
C THR A 83 6.11 5.60 -22.47
N SER A 84 5.74 5.09 -23.65
CA SER A 84 4.38 4.60 -23.98
C SER A 84 3.90 3.38 -23.14
N LEU A 85 4.48 3.17 -21.97
CA LEU A 85 4.11 2.20 -20.95
C LEU A 85 2.89 2.69 -20.16
N PRO A 86 2.13 1.79 -19.50
CA PRO A 86 0.87 2.16 -18.87
C PRO A 86 1.07 3.26 -17.83
N ALA A 87 0.14 4.21 -17.84
CA ALA A 87 -0.01 5.39 -16.99
C ALA A 87 0.83 5.33 -15.70
N THR A 88 1.86 6.16 -15.56
CA THR A 88 2.60 6.25 -14.31
C THR A 88 1.70 6.84 -13.20
N SER A 89 1.77 6.26 -12.00
CA SER A 89 1.06 6.74 -10.81
C SER A 89 1.65 8.07 -10.31
N ALA A 90 0.81 8.97 -9.79
CA ALA A 90 1.29 10.20 -9.15
C ALA A 90 1.95 9.96 -7.79
N TRP A 91 1.67 8.83 -7.15
CA TRP A 91 2.32 8.44 -5.91
C TRP A 91 3.54 7.56 -6.19
N PRO A 92 4.77 8.05 -5.91
CA PRO A 92 5.98 7.24 -6.07
C PRO A 92 5.99 6.08 -5.08
N ARG A 93 6.78 5.05 -5.37
CA ARG A 93 6.88 3.85 -4.52
C ARG A 93 7.31 4.16 -3.09
N ASP A 94 8.16 5.17 -2.91
CA ASP A 94 8.68 5.60 -1.59
C ASP A 94 7.68 6.44 -0.77
N TYR A 95 6.49 6.71 -1.31
CA TYR A 95 5.50 7.53 -0.61
C TYR A 95 4.89 6.76 0.56
N LEU A 96 5.05 7.29 1.78
CA LEU A 96 4.64 6.60 3.01
C LEU A 96 3.17 6.17 2.99
N LEU A 97 2.25 7.00 2.50
CA LEU A 97 0.83 6.66 2.49
C LEU A 97 0.54 5.51 1.51
N ARG A 98 1.16 5.52 0.33
CA ARG A 98 1.09 4.43 -0.64
C ARG A 98 1.63 3.13 -0.03
N GLN A 99 2.78 3.21 0.64
CA GLN A 99 3.43 2.07 1.29
C GLN A 99 2.55 1.49 2.40
N VAL A 100 2.01 2.33 3.28
CA VAL A 100 1.09 1.92 4.36
C VAL A 100 -0.16 1.21 3.81
N ILE A 101 -0.81 1.80 2.81
CA ILE A 101 -2.03 1.22 2.22
C ILE A 101 -1.72 -0.11 1.53
N SER A 102 -0.67 -0.14 0.72
CA SER A 102 -0.27 -1.34 -0.03
C SER A 102 0.13 -2.48 0.90
N LEU A 103 0.93 -2.17 1.93
CA LEU A 103 1.37 -3.13 2.92
C LEU A 103 0.20 -3.65 3.78
N SER A 104 -0.73 -2.77 4.19
CA SER A 104 -1.97 -3.16 4.88
C SER A 104 -2.81 -4.11 4.03
N ALA A 105 -2.99 -3.81 2.75
CA ALA A 105 -3.78 -4.63 1.84
C ALA A 105 -3.15 -6.02 1.65
N ILE A 106 -1.84 -6.08 1.33
CA ILE A 106 -1.13 -7.35 1.14
C ILE A 106 -1.16 -8.20 2.41
N THR A 107 -0.88 -7.59 3.56
CA THR A 107 -0.87 -8.32 4.85
C THR A 107 -2.25 -8.86 5.20
N LEU A 108 -3.32 -8.06 5.04
CA LEU A 108 -4.69 -8.53 5.25
C LEU A 108 -5.03 -9.69 4.32
N ILE A 109 -4.76 -9.56 3.02
CA ILE A 109 -5.02 -10.63 2.05
C ILE A 109 -4.24 -11.90 2.42
N GLY A 110 -2.95 -11.76 2.76
CA GLY A 110 -2.10 -12.86 3.18
C GLY A 110 -2.63 -13.59 4.42
N ILE A 111 -3.05 -12.83 5.44
CA ILE A 111 -3.66 -13.39 6.66
C ILE A 111 -4.94 -14.16 6.33
N HIS A 112 -5.81 -13.63 5.47
CA HIS A 112 -7.05 -14.32 5.09
C HIS A 112 -6.76 -15.61 4.32
N VAL A 113 -5.83 -15.58 3.36
CA VAL A 113 -5.44 -16.77 2.59
C VAL A 113 -4.84 -17.85 3.49
N LEU A 114 -3.87 -17.47 4.34
CA LEU A 114 -3.25 -18.40 5.30
C LEU A 114 -4.28 -18.96 6.27
N TYR A 115 -5.14 -18.11 6.82
CA TYR A 115 -6.17 -18.53 7.76
C TYR A 115 -7.12 -19.53 7.11
N ILE A 116 -7.70 -19.22 5.94
CA ILE A 116 -8.65 -20.11 5.27
C ILE A 116 -7.98 -21.42 4.89
N LEU A 117 -6.75 -21.38 4.37
CA LEU A 117 -5.99 -22.59 4.00
C LEU A 117 -5.75 -23.49 5.20
N PHE A 118 -5.13 -22.97 6.27
CA PHE A 118 -4.79 -23.79 7.44
C PHE A 118 -6.01 -24.16 8.28
N ALA A 119 -7.00 -23.28 8.40
CA ALA A 119 -8.26 -23.61 9.07
C ALA A 119 -9.01 -24.71 8.32
N TYR A 120 -9.03 -24.67 6.98
CA TYR A 120 -9.63 -25.72 6.17
C TYR A 120 -8.91 -27.06 6.32
N LEU A 121 -7.57 -27.07 6.22
CA LEU A 121 -6.78 -28.30 6.42
C LEU A 121 -6.98 -28.87 7.84
N SER A 122 -6.93 -28.03 8.86
CA SER A 122 -7.14 -28.44 10.25
C SER A 122 -8.54 -29.01 10.47
N TYR A 123 -9.56 -28.32 9.96
CA TYR A 123 -10.95 -28.78 10.03
C TYR A 123 -11.14 -30.13 9.31
N ARG A 124 -10.48 -30.33 8.17
CA ARG A 124 -10.66 -31.53 7.35
C ARG A 124 -9.93 -32.76 7.89
N TYR A 125 -8.71 -32.58 8.40
CA TYR A 125 -7.79 -33.69 8.69
C TYR A 125 -7.50 -33.89 10.18
N ILE A 126 -7.54 -32.84 11.00
CA ILE A 126 -7.13 -32.89 12.40
C ILE A 126 -8.36 -32.86 13.33
N PHE A 127 -9.40 -32.13 12.95
CA PHE A 127 -10.58 -31.90 13.80
C PHE A 127 -11.46 -33.15 13.95
N ASN A 128 -11.75 -33.53 15.20
CA ASN A 128 -12.67 -34.60 15.52
C ASN A 128 -14.13 -34.13 15.42
N HIS A 129 -14.83 -34.58 14.39
CA HIS A 129 -16.22 -34.19 14.11
C HIS A 129 -17.22 -34.73 15.15
N GLU A 130 -16.86 -35.77 15.93
CA GLU A 130 -17.71 -36.27 17.02
C GLU A 130 -17.91 -35.23 18.14
N MET A 131 -17.00 -34.25 18.26
CA MET A 131 -17.16 -33.14 19.21
C MET A 131 -18.41 -32.29 18.93
N MET A 132 -18.90 -32.27 17.69
CA MET A 132 -20.12 -31.52 17.33
C MET A 132 -21.39 -32.10 17.95
N LYS A 133 -21.36 -33.35 18.40
CA LYS A 133 -22.50 -34.02 19.06
C LYS A 133 -22.54 -33.75 20.57
N HIS A 134 -21.52 -33.11 21.12
CA HIS A 134 -21.43 -32.86 22.55
C HIS A 134 -22.51 -31.87 23.01
N PRO A 135 -23.19 -32.08 24.16
CA PRO A 135 -24.32 -31.24 24.60
C PRO A 135 -23.94 -29.77 24.88
N LYS A 136 -22.65 -29.47 25.08
CA LYS A 136 -22.14 -28.09 25.21
C LYS A 136 -21.64 -27.47 23.90
N PHE A 137 -21.77 -28.17 22.76
CA PHE A 137 -21.33 -27.63 21.47
C PHE A 137 -22.26 -26.51 21.03
N LEU A 138 -21.69 -25.33 20.77
CA LEU A 138 -22.49 -24.15 20.47
C LEU A 138 -23.10 -24.27 19.05
N LYS A 139 -24.32 -23.74 18.86
CA LYS A 139 -24.93 -23.73 17.53
C LYS A 139 -24.09 -22.89 16.57
N ASN A 140 -23.67 -23.47 15.45
CA ASN A 140 -22.78 -22.85 14.48
C ASN A 140 -21.43 -22.40 15.07
N GLN A 141 -20.92 -23.10 16.09
CA GLN A 141 -19.66 -22.74 16.76
C GLN A 141 -18.50 -22.50 15.76
N VAL A 142 -18.32 -23.39 14.79
CA VAL A 142 -17.28 -23.24 13.74
C VAL A 142 -17.42 -21.92 12.97
N LYS A 143 -18.66 -21.53 12.62
CA LYS A 143 -18.92 -20.25 11.95
C LYS A 143 -18.60 -19.07 12.86
N LEU A 144 -18.91 -19.16 14.15
CA LEU A 144 -18.62 -18.12 15.13
C LEU A 144 -17.12 -17.96 15.35
N GLU A 145 -16.37 -19.06 15.41
CA GLU A 145 -14.91 -19.05 15.51
C GLU A 145 -14.30 -18.36 14.28
N ILE A 146 -14.75 -18.72 13.07
CA ILE A 146 -14.32 -18.06 11.82
C ILE A 146 -14.65 -16.57 11.83
N GLN A 147 -15.90 -16.20 12.16
CA GLN A 147 -16.31 -14.80 12.19
C GLN A 147 -15.50 -13.97 13.20
N THR A 148 -15.21 -14.57 14.36
CA THR A 148 -14.42 -13.91 15.42
C THR A 148 -12.98 -13.71 14.96
N SER A 149 -12.36 -14.71 14.32
CA SER A 149 -11.03 -14.58 13.73
C SER A 149 -10.98 -13.50 12.64
N LEU A 150 -11.93 -13.53 11.69
CA LEU A 150 -11.99 -12.55 10.60
C LEU A 150 -12.16 -11.11 11.12
N ARG A 151 -12.98 -10.92 12.17
CA ARG A 151 -13.17 -9.60 12.80
C ARG A 151 -11.92 -9.11 13.54
N ALA A 152 -11.07 -10.01 14.03
CA ALA A 152 -9.85 -9.66 14.75
C ALA A 152 -8.69 -9.24 13.83
N PHE A 153 -8.66 -9.71 12.57
CA PHE A 153 -7.54 -9.45 11.66
C PHE A 153 -7.23 -7.97 11.40
N PRO A 154 -8.22 -7.08 11.15
CA PRO A 154 -7.93 -5.66 10.95
C PRO A 154 -7.29 -5.02 12.17
N GLY A 155 -7.78 -5.33 13.38
CA GLY A 155 -7.24 -4.80 14.62
C GLY A 155 -5.78 -5.23 14.86
N MET A 156 -5.48 -6.52 14.67
CA MET A 156 -4.10 -7.02 14.78
C MET A 156 -3.19 -6.45 13.69
N THR A 157 -3.70 -6.25 12.48
CA THR A 157 -2.94 -5.64 11.39
C THR A 157 -2.56 -4.21 11.74
N VAL A 158 -3.48 -3.39 12.25
CA VAL A 158 -3.18 -2.01 12.66
C VAL A 158 -2.09 -1.93 13.73
N LEU A 159 -2.08 -2.86 14.69
CA LEU A 159 -1.05 -2.90 15.74
C LEU A 159 0.32 -3.33 15.23
N THR A 160 0.38 -4.20 14.23
CA THR A 160 1.63 -4.75 13.67
C THR A 160 2.17 -3.92 12.50
N LEU A 161 1.31 -3.15 11.84
CA LEU A 161 1.65 -2.35 10.66
C LEU A 161 2.78 -1.35 10.89
N PRO A 162 2.89 -0.61 12.02
CA PRO A 162 4.01 0.28 12.27
C PRO A 162 5.36 -0.45 12.22
N TRP A 163 5.41 -1.70 12.69
CA TRP A 163 6.61 -2.51 12.67
C TRP A 163 6.95 -2.95 11.24
N PHE A 164 5.97 -3.37 10.45
CA PHE A 164 6.18 -3.75 9.05
C PHE A 164 6.63 -2.55 8.19
N VAL A 165 6.10 -1.36 8.45
CA VAL A 165 6.55 -0.13 7.78
C VAL A 165 7.98 0.21 8.19
N ALA A 166 8.33 0.07 9.48
CA ALA A 166 9.68 0.30 9.94
C ALA A 166 10.67 -0.68 9.27
N GLU A 167 10.32 -1.96 9.21
CA GLU A 167 11.10 -2.98 8.51
C GLU A 167 11.29 -2.64 7.02
N ALA A 168 10.21 -2.29 6.31
CA ALA A 168 10.25 -1.92 4.89
C ALA A 168 11.00 -0.61 4.61
N ARG A 169 11.38 0.15 5.64
CA ARG A 169 12.23 1.34 5.54
C ARG A 169 13.65 1.11 6.03
N GLY A 170 14.05 -0.14 6.26
CA GLY A 170 15.40 -0.51 6.66
C GLY A 170 15.68 -0.36 8.16
N HIS A 171 14.66 -0.16 9.01
CA HIS A 171 14.88 -0.09 10.47
C HIS A 171 15.12 -1.47 11.12
N SER A 172 14.99 -2.59 10.38
CA SER A 172 15.25 -3.93 10.94
C SER A 172 16.74 -4.22 11.19
N LYS A 173 17.65 -3.42 10.61
CA LYS A 173 19.11 -3.61 10.67
C LYS A 173 19.53 -5.06 10.39
N SER A 174 18.94 -5.66 9.37
CA SER A 174 19.30 -7.01 8.93
C SER A 174 20.62 -6.97 8.15
N TYR A 175 21.49 -7.93 8.42
CA TYR A 175 22.77 -8.05 7.71
C TYR A 175 22.54 -8.66 6.32
N GLU A 176 22.92 -7.94 5.27
CA GLU A 176 22.84 -8.42 3.88
C GLU A 176 24.06 -9.28 3.50
N SER A 177 25.21 -9.04 4.14
CA SER A 177 26.45 -9.75 3.85
C SER A 177 27.21 -10.12 5.12
N VAL A 178 27.80 -11.31 5.12
CA VAL A 178 28.59 -11.84 6.24
C VAL A 178 29.90 -11.06 6.41
N ASP A 179 30.38 -10.43 5.34
CA ASP A 179 31.66 -9.71 5.32
C ASP A 179 31.63 -8.39 6.11
N GLU A 180 30.45 -7.84 6.38
CA GLU A 180 30.29 -6.56 7.08
C GLU A 180 30.72 -6.64 8.56
N TYR A 181 30.47 -7.77 9.22
CA TYR A 181 30.84 -8.02 10.63
C TYR A 181 31.70 -9.29 10.83
N GLY A 182 31.89 -10.06 9.75
CA GLY A 182 32.71 -11.26 9.71
C GLY A 182 32.01 -12.53 10.21
N TRP A 183 32.53 -13.67 9.75
CA TRP A 183 32.03 -15.01 10.10
C TRP A 183 31.99 -15.28 11.62
N ALA A 184 32.95 -14.71 12.37
CA ALA A 184 32.97 -14.86 13.82
C ALA A 184 31.74 -14.22 14.47
N TYR A 185 31.38 -12.99 14.09
CA TYR A 185 30.18 -12.31 14.60
C TYR A 185 28.89 -13.04 14.21
N LEU A 186 28.83 -13.60 12.99
CA LEU A 186 27.70 -14.41 12.56
C LEU A 186 27.51 -15.66 13.45
N VAL A 187 28.59 -16.41 13.71
CA VAL A 187 28.50 -17.63 14.53
C VAL A 187 28.15 -17.30 15.98
N PHE A 188 28.74 -16.25 16.55
CA PHE A 188 28.42 -15.82 17.92
C PHE A 188 26.98 -15.31 18.06
N SER A 189 26.43 -14.62 17.05
CA SER A 189 25.06 -14.10 17.11
C SER A 189 23.96 -15.17 16.98
N ILE A 190 24.29 -16.38 16.51
CA ILE A 190 23.35 -17.51 16.47
C ILE A 190 23.33 -18.29 17.80
N ILE A 191 24.47 -18.31 18.50
CA ILE A 191 24.66 -19.12 19.72
C ILE A 191 24.22 -18.38 20.99
N LEU A 192 24.31 -17.05 21.00
CA LEU A 192 23.91 -16.19 22.12
C LEU A 192 22.42 -15.83 22.04
#